data_AF-A0A2G6LTW1-F1
#
_entry.id   AF-A0A2G6LTW1-F1
#
_cell.length_a   1.000
_cell.length_b   1.000
_cell.length_c   1.000
_cell.angle_alpha   90.00
_cell.angle_beta   90.00
_cell.angle_gamma   90.00
#
_symmetry.space_group_name_H-M   'P 1'
#
loop_
_entity.id
_entity.type
_entity.pdbx_description
1 polymer ?
#
loop_
_entity_poly.entity_id
_entity_poly.type
_entity_poly.pdbx_seq_one_letter_code
_entity_poly.pdbx_strand_id
1 'polypeptide(L)'
;MVVKAQSSLDIEDIFKMQLFLDKKLTIHSSTKGVVKDNALYQIFSDSAELNIDTLKVNSALYYFIDPFQYYKVDLKNTIQNLSNEDSKIQSLSFFHGLNTIYILAINSETGLTYRLKGFNGNDFLTFLRDFKEMYRKQTGNSVSNNKFIKKYKLPDVDFKCLYKGLRSGNIDIQKYPCLIRCSDPIRVR
;
A
#
# COMPACT_ATOMS: atom_id res chain seq x y z
N MET A 1 -34.50 -16.12 -0.42
CA MET A 1 -33.12 -16.36 0.07
C MET A 1 -32.21 -15.31 -0.52
N VAL A 2 -31.78 -14.35 0.30
CA VAL A 2 -30.79 -13.34 -0.13
C VAL A 2 -29.43 -14.00 -0.01
N VAL A 3 -28.82 -14.33 -1.14
CA VAL A 3 -27.41 -14.75 -1.18
C VAL A 3 -26.58 -13.50 -0.87
N LYS A 4 -26.16 -13.36 0.40
CA LYS A 4 -25.05 -12.49 0.78
C LYS A 4 -23.76 -13.10 0.19
N ALA A 5 -23.50 -12.88 -1.10
CA ALA A 5 -22.21 -13.19 -1.69
C ALA A 5 -21.27 -12.01 -1.47
N GLN A 6 -20.10 -12.30 -0.88
CA GLN A 6 -18.97 -11.41 -0.58
C GLN A 6 -19.10 -10.52 0.68
N SER A 7 -19.18 -11.17 1.85
CA SER A 7 -18.82 -10.55 3.12
C SER A 7 -17.29 -10.53 3.29
N SER A 8 -16.76 -9.32 3.55
CA SER A 8 -15.35 -8.97 3.85
C SER A 8 -14.30 -9.42 2.85
N LEU A 9 -13.91 -8.51 1.96
CA LEU A 9 -12.55 -8.50 1.38
C LEU A 9 -11.55 -8.61 2.54
N ASP A 10 -10.80 -9.71 2.61
CA ASP A 10 -9.78 -9.88 3.63
C ASP A 10 -8.63 -8.90 3.32
N ILE A 11 -8.53 -7.85 4.12
CA ILE A 11 -7.48 -6.84 3.99
C ILE A 11 -6.09 -7.46 4.11
N GLU A 12 -5.96 -8.54 4.87
CA GLU A 12 -4.72 -9.28 5.03
C GLU A 12 -4.29 -9.87 3.68
N ASP A 13 -5.18 -10.60 3.02
CA ASP A 13 -4.92 -11.19 1.69
C ASP A 13 -4.62 -10.13 0.63
N ILE A 14 -5.40 -9.02 0.62
CA ILE A 14 -5.17 -7.91 -0.30
C ILE A 14 -3.78 -7.33 -0.09
N PHE A 15 -3.42 -7.05 1.17
CA PHE A 15 -2.12 -6.48 1.49
C PHE A 15 -1.00 -7.43 1.10
N LYS A 16 -1.09 -8.71 1.47
CA LYS A 16 -0.11 -9.74 1.13
C LYS A 16 0.07 -9.82 -0.39
N MET A 17 -1.02 -9.87 -1.16
CA MET A 17 -0.96 -9.90 -2.62
C MET A 17 -0.28 -8.66 -3.19
N GLN A 18 -0.68 -7.46 -2.76
CA GLN A 18 -0.08 -6.20 -3.20
C GLN A 18 1.43 -6.15 -2.87
N LEU A 19 1.81 -6.55 -1.67
CA LEU A 19 3.19 -6.57 -1.23
C LEU A 19 4.03 -7.61 -2.00
N PHE A 20 3.48 -8.81 -2.20
CA PHE A 20 4.13 -9.88 -2.96
C PHE A 20 4.40 -9.45 -4.40
N LEU A 21 3.45 -8.78 -5.05
CA LEU A 21 3.61 -8.24 -6.41
C LEU A 21 4.57 -7.04 -6.46
N ASP A 22 4.57 -6.17 -5.46
CA ASP A 22 5.38 -4.95 -5.41
C ASP A 22 6.88 -5.22 -5.15
N LYS A 23 7.21 -6.18 -4.28
CA LYS A 23 8.60 -6.43 -3.85
C LYS A 23 9.36 -7.32 -4.85
N LYS A 24 10.66 -7.07 -5.01
CA LYS A 24 11.55 -8.00 -5.71
C LYS A 24 11.91 -9.14 -4.76
N LEU A 25 11.74 -10.38 -5.22
CA LEU A 25 12.12 -11.56 -4.46
C LEU A 25 13.58 -11.90 -4.79
N THR A 26 14.37 -12.15 -3.75
CA THR A 26 15.73 -12.66 -3.88
C THR A 26 15.73 -14.09 -3.40
N ILE A 27 16.08 -15.05 -4.26
CA ILE A 27 16.30 -16.45 -3.87
C ILE A 27 17.80 -16.70 -3.94
N HIS A 28 18.42 -17.11 -2.83
CA HIS A 28 19.87 -17.30 -2.71
C HIS A 28 20.42 -18.54 -3.46
N SER A 29 19.74 -19.04 -4.49
CA SER A 29 20.10 -20.30 -5.17
C SER A 29 20.21 -20.24 -6.71
N SER A 30 19.92 -19.12 -7.38
CA SER A 30 20.08 -19.07 -8.86
C SER A 30 20.33 -17.67 -9.42
N THR A 31 21.27 -17.57 -10.36
CA THR A 31 21.63 -16.36 -11.14
C THR A 31 20.56 -15.91 -12.15
N LYS A 32 19.39 -16.57 -12.19
CA LYS A 32 18.26 -16.22 -13.06
C LYS A 32 17.13 -15.61 -12.24
N GLY A 33 16.46 -14.61 -12.82
CA GLY A 33 15.37 -13.88 -12.16
C GLY A 33 14.27 -14.81 -11.64
N VAL A 34 13.74 -14.49 -10.45
CA VAL A 34 12.69 -15.25 -9.79
C VAL A 34 11.35 -15.00 -10.49
N VAL A 35 10.70 -16.06 -10.96
CA VAL A 35 9.32 -16.00 -11.43
C VAL A 35 8.40 -16.09 -10.22
N LYS A 36 7.50 -15.12 -10.06
CA LYS A 36 6.46 -15.15 -9.03
C LYS A 36 5.36 -16.09 -9.49
N ASP A 37 5.09 -17.13 -8.71
CA ASP A 37 4.01 -18.08 -8.97
C ASP A 37 3.14 -18.29 -7.71
N ASN A 38 2.10 -19.12 -7.86
CA ASN A 38 1.14 -19.39 -6.79
C ASN A 38 1.77 -20.14 -5.61
N ALA A 39 2.74 -21.02 -5.86
CA ALA A 39 3.41 -21.78 -4.81
C ALA A 39 4.24 -20.85 -3.91
N LEU A 40 4.99 -19.94 -4.54
CA LEU A 40 5.78 -18.94 -3.83
C LEU A 40 4.91 -17.91 -3.11
N TYR A 41 3.77 -17.54 -3.70
CA TYR A 41 2.79 -16.70 -3.02
C TYR A 41 2.21 -17.39 -1.78
N GLN A 42 1.85 -18.67 -1.87
CA GLN A 42 1.30 -19.41 -0.73
C GLN A 42 2.30 -19.44 0.43
N ILE A 43 3.54 -19.80 0.15
CA ILE A 43 4.62 -19.82 1.16
C ILE A 43 4.81 -18.43 1.78
N PHE A 44 4.80 -17.38 0.96
CA PHE A 44 4.87 -16.01 1.48
C PHE A 44 3.66 -15.67 2.35
N SER A 45 2.45 -16.03 1.90
CA SER A 45 1.21 -15.71 2.60
C SER A 45 1.15 -16.36 3.97
N ASP A 46 1.54 -17.63 4.06
CA ASP A 46 1.56 -18.41 5.30
C ASP A 46 2.61 -17.92 6.31
N SER A 47 3.67 -17.27 5.83
CA SER A 47 4.79 -16.79 6.64
C SER A 47 4.73 -15.30 6.99
N ALA A 48 3.95 -14.51 6.26
CA ALA A 48 3.87 -13.07 6.44
C ALA A 48 2.96 -12.72 7.63
N GLU A 49 3.57 -12.33 8.75
CA GLU A 49 2.85 -11.81 9.91
C GLU A 49 2.61 -10.30 9.76
N LEU A 50 1.34 -9.90 9.87
CA LEU A 50 0.91 -8.51 9.72
C LEU A 50 0.26 -8.00 10.99
N ASN A 51 0.49 -6.72 11.29
CA ASN A 51 -0.36 -5.95 12.20
C ASN A 51 -1.14 -4.93 11.37
N ILE A 52 -2.47 -4.96 11.46
CA ILE A 52 -3.35 -4.15 10.63
C ILE A 52 -4.22 -3.28 11.53
N ASP A 53 -4.07 -1.96 11.39
CA ASP A 53 -4.86 -0.96 12.09
C ASP A 53 -5.71 -0.17 11.11
N THR A 54 -6.98 0.09 11.45
CA THR A 54 -7.82 1.00 10.68
C THR A 54 -7.49 2.46 11.02
N LEU A 55 -7.29 3.29 10.01
CA LEU A 55 -7.07 4.73 10.16
C LEU A 55 -8.37 5.50 9.98
N LYS A 56 -8.62 6.47 10.85
CA LYS A 56 -9.75 7.39 10.73
C LYS A 56 -9.33 8.65 10.02
N VAL A 57 -10.10 9.02 9.00
CA VAL A 57 -9.95 10.30 8.30
C VAL A 57 -10.55 11.42 9.11
N ASN A 58 -9.86 12.56 9.13
CA ASN A 58 -10.42 13.84 9.53
C ASN A 58 -10.65 14.69 8.28
N SER A 59 -11.92 14.85 7.89
CA SER A 59 -12.32 15.57 6.69
C SER A 59 -13.26 16.72 7.03
N ALA A 60 -12.89 17.93 6.62
CA ALA A 60 -13.75 19.11 6.64
C ALA A 60 -14.43 19.35 5.28
N LEU A 61 -14.61 18.30 4.48
CA LEU A 61 -15.35 18.32 3.23
C LEU A 61 -16.82 17.98 3.51
N TYR A 62 -17.64 19.01 3.72
CA TYR A 62 -19.06 18.87 4.01
C TYR A 62 -19.82 18.06 2.95
N TYR A 63 -20.81 17.29 3.41
CA TYR A 63 -21.76 16.51 2.58
C TYR A 63 -21.13 15.39 1.74
N PHE A 64 -19.85 15.08 1.95
CA PHE A 64 -19.21 13.93 1.32
C PHE A 64 -19.24 12.73 2.26
N ILE A 65 -19.84 11.64 1.82
CA ILE A 65 -19.79 10.36 2.53
C ILE A 65 -18.59 9.61 1.98
N ASP A 66 -17.56 9.54 2.80
CA ASP A 66 -16.28 8.95 2.44
C ASP A 66 -16.37 7.42 2.32
N PRO A 67 -16.27 6.84 1.10
CA PRO A 67 -16.36 5.40 0.90
C PRO A 67 -15.00 4.71 1.02
N PHE A 68 -13.94 5.45 1.37
CA PHE A 68 -12.61 4.89 1.48
C PHE A 68 -12.36 4.40 2.91
N GLN A 69 -11.94 3.15 3.01
CA GLN A 69 -11.39 2.57 4.22
C GLN A 69 -9.88 2.63 4.17
N TYR A 70 -9.25 3.00 5.28
CA TYR A 70 -7.82 3.22 5.35
C TYR A 70 -7.18 2.25 6.34
N TYR A 71 -6.10 1.63 5.92
CA TYR A 71 -5.40 0.62 6.71
C TYR A 71 -3.94 1.00 6.83
N LYS A 72 -3.45 1.03 8.06
CA LYS A 72 -2.04 1.05 8.39
C LYS A 72 -1.62 -0.40 8.60
N VAL A 73 -0.63 -0.84 7.85
CA VAL A 73 -0.11 -2.21 7.95
C VAL A 73 1.35 -2.16 8.32
N ASP A 74 1.70 -2.86 9.38
CA ASP A 74 3.07 -3.09 9.80
C ASP A 74 3.41 -4.56 9.57
N LEU A 75 4.50 -4.81 8.85
CA LEU A 75 4.97 -6.14 8.52
C LEU A 75 6.01 -6.56 9.56
N LYS A 76 5.68 -7.58 10.36
CA LYS A 76 6.64 -8.17 11.29
C LYS A 76 7.66 -8.99 10.49
N ASN A 77 8.89 -9.03 10.99
CA ASN A 77 10.08 -9.62 10.36
C ASN A 77 9.77 -10.86 9.50
N THR A 78 10.05 -10.77 8.19
CA THR A 78 9.86 -11.84 7.21
C THR A 78 11.22 -12.36 6.75
N ILE A 79 11.98 -12.94 7.68
CA ILE A 79 13.13 -13.78 7.33
C ILE A 79 12.75 -15.20 7.68
N GLN A 80 12.41 -16.00 6.65
CA GLN A 80 12.27 -17.44 6.82
C GLN A 80 13.25 -18.16 5.90
N ASN A 81 14.09 -18.99 6.52
CA ASN A 81 14.88 -19.99 5.83
C ASN A 81 13.92 -21.11 5.42
N LEU A 82 13.53 -21.11 4.15
CA LEU A 82 12.79 -22.22 3.57
C LEU A 82 13.83 -23.27 3.20
N SER A 83 13.94 -24.35 3.97
CA SER A 83 14.61 -25.56 3.49
C SER A 83 13.52 -26.57 3.16
N ASN A 84 13.17 -26.69 1.88
CA ASN A 84 12.48 -27.89 1.42
C ASN A 84 13.57 -28.88 1.01
N GLU A 85 13.56 -30.08 1.60
CA GLU A 85 14.52 -31.15 1.28
C GLU A 85 14.50 -31.54 -0.21
N ASP A 86 13.43 -31.17 -0.94
CA ASP A 86 13.24 -31.51 -2.37
C ASP A 86 13.26 -30.31 -3.36
N SER A 87 13.44 -29.04 -2.93
CA SER A 87 13.38 -27.91 -3.88
C SER A 87 14.42 -26.79 -3.65
N LYS A 88 14.94 -26.28 -4.78
CA LYS A 88 16.06 -25.33 -4.96
C LYS A 88 15.82 -23.91 -4.41
N ILE A 89 15.02 -23.73 -3.36
CA ILE A 89 14.77 -22.42 -2.74
C ILE A 89 15.37 -22.49 -1.34
N GLN A 90 16.49 -21.80 -1.11
CA GLN A 90 17.22 -21.84 0.17
C GLN A 90 16.76 -20.76 1.18
N SER A 91 16.11 -19.69 0.72
CA SER A 91 15.55 -18.64 1.58
C SER A 91 14.68 -17.69 0.76
N LEU A 92 13.55 -17.24 1.33
CA LEU A 92 12.80 -16.09 0.84
C LEU A 92 13.01 -14.94 1.80
N SER A 93 13.72 -13.90 1.35
CA SER A 93 13.94 -12.70 2.15
C SER A 93 13.30 -11.48 1.47
N PHE A 94 12.58 -10.70 2.28
CA PHE A 94 12.16 -9.37 1.89
C PHE A 94 13.07 -8.36 2.57
N PHE A 95 13.75 -7.54 1.78
CA PHE A 95 14.47 -6.41 2.34
C PHE A 95 13.47 -5.35 2.83
N HIS A 96 13.56 -5.05 4.11
CA HIS A 96 12.85 -3.96 4.76
C HIS A 96 13.89 -2.99 5.32
N GLY A 97 13.78 -1.72 4.95
CA GLY A 97 14.51 -0.64 5.59
C GLY A 97 13.95 -0.31 6.98
N LEU A 98 14.33 0.83 7.55
CA LEU A 98 13.86 1.25 8.89
C LEU A 98 12.37 1.61 8.96
N ASN A 99 11.73 1.87 7.83
CA ASN A 99 10.31 2.13 7.77
C ASN A 99 9.59 0.84 7.38
N THR A 100 8.74 0.31 8.27
CA THR A 100 7.93 -0.89 8.04
C THR A 100 6.45 -0.57 7.87
N ILE A 101 6.09 0.71 7.90
CA ILE A 101 4.69 1.15 7.86
C ILE A 101 4.24 1.36 6.42
N TYR A 102 3.24 0.58 6.05
CA TYR A 102 2.50 0.69 4.82
C TYR A 102 1.13 1.33 5.06
N ILE A 103 0.62 2.05 4.07
CA ILE A 103 -0.74 2.60 4.13
C ILE A 103 -1.47 2.27 2.83
N LEU A 104 -2.61 1.59 2.97
CA LEU A 104 -3.55 1.29 1.90
C LEU A 104 -4.84 2.09 2.10
N ALA A 105 -5.44 2.49 0.99
CA ALA A 105 -6.84 2.89 0.93
C ALA A 105 -7.61 1.91 0.06
N ILE A 106 -8.80 1.52 0.49
CA ILE A 106 -9.71 0.66 -0.28
C ILE A 106 -11.02 1.39 -0.42
N ASN A 107 -11.49 1.52 -1.66
CA ASN A 107 -12.83 1.99 -1.92
C ASN A 107 -13.83 0.85 -1.62
N SER A 108 -14.66 1.01 -0.59
CA SER A 108 -15.61 -0.02 -0.17
C SER A 108 -16.72 -0.28 -1.18
N GLU A 109 -16.97 0.65 -2.11
CA GLU A 109 -17.99 0.50 -3.16
C GLU A 109 -17.46 -0.26 -4.38
N THR A 110 -16.18 -0.07 -4.73
CA THR A 110 -15.60 -0.61 -5.98
C THR A 110 -14.56 -1.70 -5.77
N GLY A 111 -14.04 -1.88 -4.55
CA GLY A 111 -12.92 -2.77 -4.25
C GLY A 111 -11.56 -2.26 -4.74
N LEU A 112 -11.50 -1.08 -5.38
CA LEU A 112 -10.24 -0.50 -5.85
C LEU A 112 -9.32 -0.20 -4.66
N THR A 113 -8.06 -0.60 -4.79
CA THR A 113 -7.03 -0.47 -3.75
C THR A 113 -5.96 0.52 -4.19
N TYR A 114 -5.50 1.37 -3.27
CA TYR A 114 -4.51 2.41 -3.52
C TYR A 114 -3.36 2.33 -2.52
N ARG A 115 -2.13 2.21 -3.01
CA ARG A 115 -0.90 2.20 -2.22
C ARG A 115 -0.46 3.63 -1.93
N LEU A 116 -0.71 4.11 -0.71
CA LEU A 116 -0.45 5.50 -0.34
C LEU A 116 0.92 5.72 0.31
N LYS A 117 1.51 4.69 0.92
CA LYS A 117 2.82 4.77 1.60
C LYS A 117 3.51 3.40 1.69
N GLY A 118 4.84 3.40 1.62
CA GLY A 118 5.69 2.24 1.93
C GLY A 118 5.98 1.29 0.76
N PHE A 119 5.13 1.27 -0.27
CA PHE A 119 5.30 0.46 -1.48
C PHE A 119 6.30 1.07 -2.47
N ASN A 120 6.79 0.26 -3.42
CA ASN A 120 7.63 0.75 -4.52
C ASN A 120 6.87 1.68 -5.47
N GLY A 121 5.58 1.42 -5.68
CA GLY A 121 4.64 2.33 -6.32
C GLY A 121 3.92 3.25 -5.34
N ASN A 122 3.36 4.36 -5.84
CA ASN A 122 2.45 5.20 -5.06
C ASN A 122 1.27 5.63 -5.93
N ASP A 123 0.06 5.26 -5.49
CA ASP A 123 -1.16 5.43 -6.28
C ASP A 123 -1.91 6.73 -5.93
N PHE A 124 -1.30 7.65 -5.17
CA PHE A 124 -1.98 8.84 -4.66
C PHE A 124 -2.60 9.73 -5.74
N LEU A 125 -1.97 9.90 -6.90
CA LEU A 125 -2.54 10.73 -7.98
C LEU A 125 -3.80 10.08 -8.59
N THR A 126 -3.82 8.76 -8.72
CA THR A 126 -4.97 7.98 -9.16
C THR A 126 -6.08 8.05 -8.12
N PHE A 127 -5.74 7.79 -6.86
CA PHE A 127 -6.65 7.95 -5.72
C PHE A 127 -7.28 9.35 -5.68
N LEU A 128 -6.48 10.41 -5.83
CA LEU A 128 -6.97 11.80 -5.81
C LEU A 128 -7.95 12.08 -6.96
N ARG A 129 -7.69 11.54 -8.15
CA ARG A 129 -8.61 11.67 -9.29
C ARG A 129 -9.94 10.99 -8.99
N ASP A 130 -9.89 9.75 -8.53
CA ASP A 130 -11.09 8.95 -8.27
C ASP A 130 -11.89 9.56 -7.11
N PHE A 131 -11.23 9.99 -6.04
CA PHE A 131 -11.83 10.76 -4.94
C PHE A 131 -12.61 11.97 -5.45
N LYS A 132 -12.01 12.78 -6.33
CA LYS A 132 -12.64 13.98 -6.89
C LYS A 132 -13.86 13.65 -7.72
N GLU A 133 -13.81 12.56 -8.48
CA GLU A 133 -14.94 12.09 -9.27
C GLU A 133 -16.11 11.67 -8.37
N MET A 134 -15.82 10.89 -7.32
CA MET A 134 -16.83 10.47 -6.34
C MET A 134 -17.43 11.66 -5.58
N TYR A 135 -16.58 12.58 -5.13
CA TYR A 135 -17.03 13.81 -4.49
C TYR A 135 -17.99 14.60 -5.40
N ARG A 136 -17.66 14.72 -6.69
CA ARG A 136 -18.54 15.38 -7.66
C ARG A 136 -19.85 14.64 -7.87
N LYS A 137 -19.82 13.31 -7.95
CA LYS A 137 -21.02 12.48 -8.10
C LYS A 137 -21.97 12.62 -6.90
N GLN A 138 -21.44 12.63 -5.68
CA GLN A 138 -22.26 12.71 -4.46
C GLN A 138 -22.75 14.13 -4.16
N THR A 139 -21.89 15.13 -4.33
CA THR A 139 -22.19 16.50 -3.87
C THR A 139 -22.62 17.46 -4.99
N GLY A 140 -22.55 17.04 -6.25
CA GLY A 140 -22.72 17.89 -7.43
C GLY A 140 -21.59 18.91 -7.65
N ASN A 141 -20.65 19.04 -6.72
CA ASN A 141 -19.61 20.06 -6.72
C ASN A 141 -18.24 19.49 -7.05
N SER A 142 -17.36 20.27 -7.68
CA SER A 142 -15.96 19.87 -7.84
C SER A 142 -15.13 20.24 -6.61
N VAL A 143 -14.12 19.42 -6.29
CA VAL A 143 -13.12 19.73 -5.27
C VAL A 143 -11.75 19.93 -5.92
N SER A 144 -11.10 21.05 -5.64
CA SER A 144 -9.74 21.30 -6.14
C SER A 144 -8.69 20.51 -5.34
N ASN A 145 -7.54 20.24 -5.95
CA ASN A 145 -6.45 19.52 -5.29
C ASN A 145 -6.00 20.24 -4.01
N ASN A 146 -5.91 21.58 -4.05
CA ASN A 146 -5.58 22.40 -2.89
C ASN A 146 -6.63 22.30 -1.77
N LYS A 147 -7.92 22.26 -2.13
CA LYS A 147 -9.01 22.10 -1.15
C LYS A 147 -8.95 20.72 -0.50
N PHE A 148 -8.74 19.66 -1.29
CA PHE A 148 -8.52 18.30 -0.78
C PHE A 148 -7.34 18.27 0.20
N ILE A 149 -6.13 18.67 -0.23
CA ILE A 149 -4.91 18.63 0.59
C ILE A 149 -5.06 19.40 1.92
N LYS A 150 -5.79 20.52 1.91
CA LYS A 150 -6.02 21.32 3.12
C LYS A 150 -7.06 20.69 4.05
N LYS A 151 -8.15 20.14 3.50
CA LYS A 151 -9.34 19.77 4.28
C LYS A 151 -9.48 18.27 4.55
N TYR A 152 -8.71 17.44 3.87
CA TYR A 152 -8.76 15.99 3.98
C TYR A 152 -7.46 15.49 4.60
N LYS A 153 -7.53 14.98 5.83
CA LYS A 153 -6.38 14.56 6.64
C LYS A 153 -6.50 13.09 6.98
N LEU A 154 -5.45 12.34 6.72
CA LEU A 154 -5.28 10.96 7.10
C LEU A 154 -4.02 10.86 7.98
N PRO A 155 -4.08 10.25 9.18
CA PRO A 155 -2.90 10.02 10.00
C PRO A 155 -1.79 9.34 9.21
N ASP A 156 -0.53 9.66 9.53
CA ASP A 156 0.67 9.07 8.93
C ASP A 156 0.85 9.29 7.40
N VAL A 157 -0.01 10.10 6.76
CA VAL A 157 0.09 10.49 5.34
C VAL A 157 0.12 12.00 5.17
N ASP A 158 1.21 12.51 4.58
CA ASP A 158 1.29 13.90 4.13
C ASP A 158 0.91 14.01 2.65
N PHE A 159 -0.38 14.23 2.38
CA PHE A 159 -0.89 14.44 1.02
C PHE A 159 -0.28 15.64 0.30
N LYS A 160 0.16 16.67 1.02
CA LYS A 160 0.82 17.84 0.41
C LYS A 160 2.19 17.45 -0.12
N CYS A 161 2.95 16.72 0.70
CA CYS A 161 4.24 16.16 0.29
C CYS A 161 4.06 15.20 -0.88
N LEU A 162 3.13 14.23 -0.80
CA LEU A 162 2.88 13.26 -1.87
C LEU A 162 2.53 13.95 -3.19
N TYR A 163 1.61 14.92 -3.16
CA TYR A 163 1.21 15.66 -4.35
C TYR A 163 2.40 16.36 -5.01
N LYS A 164 3.24 17.04 -4.22
CA LYS A 164 4.39 17.76 -4.75
C LYS A 164 5.46 16.81 -5.30
N GLY A 165 5.77 15.75 -4.56
CA GLY A 165 6.80 14.79 -4.94
C GLY A 165 6.43 13.97 -6.18
N LEU A 166 5.19 13.50 -6.30
CA LEU A 166 4.75 12.76 -7.49
C LEU A 166 4.62 13.66 -8.72
N ARG A 167 4.36 14.96 -8.54
CA ARG A 167 4.27 15.93 -9.65
C ARG A 167 5.63 16.46 -10.12
N SER A 168 6.71 16.29 -9.36
CA SER A 168 8.03 16.81 -9.75
C SER A 168 8.73 15.98 -10.84
N GLY A 169 8.19 14.82 -11.22
CA GLY A 169 8.75 13.96 -12.27
C GLY A 169 10.00 13.17 -11.85
N ASN A 170 10.79 13.71 -10.92
CA ASN A 170 11.94 13.05 -10.30
C ASN A 170 11.67 12.76 -8.82
N ILE A 171 11.93 11.53 -8.39
CA ILE A 171 11.79 11.11 -6.99
C ILE A 171 13.02 11.58 -6.21
N ASP A 172 12.85 12.68 -5.47
CA ASP A 172 13.82 13.16 -4.49
C ASP A 172 13.31 12.90 -3.08
N ILE A 173 13.78 11.80 -2.50
CA ILE A 173 13.35 11.31 -1.19
C ILE A 173 13.82 12.23 -0.05
N GLN A 174 14.92 12.98 -0.22
CA GLN A 174 15.40 13.91 0.80
C GLN A 174 14.48 15.14 0.88
N LYS A 175 14.01 15.60 -0.28
CA LYS A 175 13.06 16.72 -0.38
C LYS A 175 11.62 16.30 -0.07
N TYR A 176 11.24 15.07 -0.42
CA TYR A 176 9.89 14.52 -0.25
C TYR A 176 9.92 13.22 0.57
N PRO A 177 10.10 13.30 1.89
CA PRO A 177 10.24 12.12 2.75
C PRO A 177 8.99 11.23 2.80
N CYS A 178 7.82 11.76 2.43
CA CYS A 178 6.60 10.97 2.27
C CYS A 178 6.70 9.91 1.15
N LEU A 179 7.68 10.01 0.25
CA LEU A 179 7.95 9.03 -0.81
C LEU A 179 8.96 7.95 -0.39
N ILE A 180 9.45 7.99 0.86
CA ILE A 180 10.29 6.91 1.40
C ILE A 180 9.50 5.60 1.31
N ARG A 181 10.13 4.60 0.71
CA ARG A 181 9.64 3.24 0.57
C ARG A 181 10.17 2.38 1.71
N CYS A 182 9.42 1.37 2.10
CA CYS A 182 9.87 0.38 3.06
C CYS A 182 11.02 -0.49 2.51
N SER A 183 11.28 -0.46 1.20
CA SER A 183 12.43 -1.12 0.56
C SER A 183 13.67 -0.22 0.47
N ASP A 184 13.58 1.07 0.83
CA ASP A 184 14.72 1.97 0.69
C ASP A 184 15.83 1.62 1.69
N PRO A 185 17.11 1.64 1.26
CA PRO A 185 18.22 1.31 2.13
C PRO A 185 18.41 2.35 3.24
N ILE A 186 18.96 1.89 4.36
CA ILE A 186 19.34 2.75 5.48
C ILE A 186 20.41 3.72 5.00
N ARG A 187 20.10 5.01 5.01
CA ARG A 187 21.10 6.05 4.79
C ARG A 187 21.70 6.42 6.15
N VAL A 188 22.82 5.79 6.50
CA VAL A 188 23.66 6.25 7.60
C VAL A 188 24.30 7.56 7.16
N ARG A 189 24.09 8.63 7.92
CA ARG A 189 24.77 9.91 7.75
C ARG A 189 25.91 10.01 8.75
#